data_AF-A0A2S2PP91-F1
#
_entry.id   AF-A0A2S2PP91-F1
#
_cell.length_a   1.000
_cell.length_b   1.000
_cell.length_c   1.000
_cell.angle_alpha   90.00
_cell.angle_beta   90.00
_cell.angle_gamma   90.00
#
_symmetry.space_group_name_H-M   'P 1'
#
loop_
_entity.id
_entity.type
_entity.pdbx_description
1 polymer ?
#
loop_
_entity_poly.entity_id
_entity_poly.type
_entity_poly.pdbx_seq_one_letter_code
_entity_poly.pdbx_strand_id
1 'polypeptide(L)'
;MAKWLDSDDLLPYDNQVGGHKFTKEKPLLGLLKHKEGYILKSVEGGTKGKNEVRFYEELLKNESLINLRKLVPLYYGTVAVQINSLDMTFIVLDDITTGMKKPCVMDVKIGSQTWEPGCSEKKKNDENAKYTECKEQWSFCIPGFQVYDLLNSNVAQPQKYDKEFGKSLDPGKVISVFETFL
;
A
#
# COMPACT_ATOMS: atom_id res chain seq x y z
N MET A 1 -10.07 -23.73 7.91
CA MET A 1 -9.64 -22.38 8.32
C MET A 1 -8.26 -22.50 8.93
N ALA A 2 -7.27 -21.85 8.33
CA ALA A 2 -5.89 -21.83 8.80
C ALA A 2 -5.82 -21.12 10.17
N LYS A 3 -5.63 -21.90 11.23
CA LYS A 3 -5.53 -21.45 12.63
C LYS A 3 -4.10 -21.01 13.01
N TRP A 4 -3.30 -20.63 12.02
CA TRP A 4 -1.83 -20.59 12.11
C TRP A 4 -1.24 -19.16 12.25
N LEU A 5 -2.08 -18.14 12.43
CA LEU A 5 -1.66 -16.75 12.58
C LEU A 5 -1.99 -16.27 13.99
N ASP A 6 -0.97 -16.24 14.84
CA ASP A 6 -1.04 -15.59 16.16
C ASP A 6 -0.83 -14.08 15.98
N SER A 7 -1.57 -13.26 16.73
CA SER A 7 -1.42 -11.80 16.67
C SER A 7 -0.07 -11.35 17.23
N ASP A 8 0.55 -12.16 18.10
CA ASP A 8 1.89 -11.91 18.63
C ASP A 8 2.98 -12.00 17.54
N ASP A 9 2.70 -12.67 16.42
CA ASP A 9 3.63 -12.80 15.28
C ASP A 9 3.46 -11.68 14.23
N LEU A 10 2.59 -10.70 14.50
CA LEU A 10 2.31 -9.59 13.59
C LEU A 10 3.01 -8.30 14.03
N LEU A 11 3.79 -7.73 13.13
CA LEU A 11 4.47 -6.45 13.32
C LEU A 11 4.03 -5.42 12.28
N PRO A 12 4.09 -4.12 12.56
CA PRO A 12 3.92 -3.09 11.53
C PRO A 12 4.89 -3.30 10.36
N TYR A 13 4.41 -3.09 9.13
CA TYR A 13 5.25 -3.24 7.96
C TYR A 13 6.13 -2.00 7.73
N ASP A 14 7.43 -2.15 7.92
CA ASP A 14 8.38 -1.02 7.92
C ASP A 14 8.55 -0.34 6.55
N ASN A 15 8.35 -1.06 5.44
CA ASN A 15 8.48 -0.52 4.08
C ASN A 15 7.18 0.09 3.56
N GLN A 16 6.19 0.34 4.42
CA GLN A 16 4.96 1.01 4.03
C GLN A 16 5.22 2.51 3.76
N VAL A 17 5.22 2.89 2.47
CA VAL A 17 5.42 4.28 2.02
C VAL A 17 4.11 5.02 1.72
N GLY A 18 3.00 4.30 1.53
CA GLY A 18 1.67 4.84 1.24
C GLY A 18 0.58 4.33 2.19
N GLY A 19 -0.60 4.95 2.10
CA GLY A 19 -1.76 4.59 2.94
C GLY A 19 -1.66 5.06 4.39
N HIS A 20 -2.54 4.52 5.24
CA HIS A 20 -2.52 4.83 6.68
C HIS A 20 -1.52 3.90 7.37
N LYS A 21 -0.65 4.44 8.23
CA LYS A 21 0.25 3.62 9.05
C LYS A 21 -0.51 3.02 10.24
N PHE A 22 0.00 1.89 10.72
CA PHE A 22 -0.41 1.33 11.99
C PHE A 22 -0.03 2.27 13.14
N THR A 23 -0.99 2.56 14.01
CA THR A 23 -0.74 3.24 15.29
C THR A 23 -1.47 2.50 16.39
N LYS A 24 -0.97 2.59 17.63
CA LYS A 24 -1.60 1.95 18.79
C LYS A 24 -3.02 2.48 19.02
N GLU A 25 -3.31 3.73 18.65
CA GLU A 25 -4.64 4.33 18.75
C GLU A 25 -5.56 3.93 17.59
N LYS A 26 -5.00 3.46 16.47
CA LYS A 26 -5.74 3.00 15.28
C LYS A 26 -5.18 1.66 14.79
N PRO A 27 -5.32 0.59 15.58
CA PRO A 27 -4.76 -0.72 15.26
C PRO A 27 -5.39 -1.33 13.99
N LEU A 28 -6.50 -0.74 13.52
CA LEU A 28 -7.23 -1.14 12.32
C LEU A 28 -6.57 -0.67 11.01
N LEU A 29 -5.56 0.20 11.08
CA LEU A 29 -4.98 0.87 9.92
C LEU A 29 -3.54 0.39 9.69
N GLY A 30 -3.13 0.28 8.43
CA GLY A 30 -1.77 -0.10 8.04
C GLY A 30 -1.59 -1.54 7.64
N LEU A 31 -0.45 -1.78 6.98
CA LEU A 31 -0.01 -3.11 6.60
C LEU A 31 0.74 -3.72 7.78
N LEU A 32 0.43 -4.97 8.06
CA LEU A 32 1.16 -5.78 9.03
C LEU A 32 2.00 -6.80 8.27
N LYS A 33 3.10 -7.24 8.87
CA LYS A 33 3.95 -8.31 8.38
C LYS A 33 3.98 -9.43 9.41
N HIS A 34 3.69 -10.65 8.95
CA HIS A 34 3.86 -11.86 9.73
C HIS A 34 5.32 -12.31 9.73
N LYS A 35 5.78 -12.99 10.80
CA LYS A 35 7.16 -13.53 10.88
C LYS A 35 7.57 -14.42 9.72
N GLU A 36 6.60 -15.10 9.10
CA GLU A 36 6.85 -15.98 7.94
C GLU A 36 6.99 -15.20 6.61
N GLY A 37 6.86 -13.87 6.63
CA GLY A 37 7.08 -13.03 5.45
C GLY A 37 5.82 -12.65 4.67
N TYR A 38 4.62 -12.95 5.21
CA TYR A 38 3.36 -12.53 4.60
C TYR A 38 2.97 -11.10 5.00
N ILE A 39 2.33 -10.39 4.09
CA ILE A 39 1.71 -9.08 4.34
C ILE A 39 0.24 -9.27 4.63
N LEU A 40 -0.21 -8.70 5.75
CA LEU A 40 -1.61 -8.68 6.16
C LEU A 40 -2.17 -7.28 5.94
N LYS A 41 -3.26 -7.20 5.18
CA LYS A 41 -3.99 -5.97 4.92
C LYS A 41 -5.41 -6.09 5.45
N SER A 42 -5.78 -5.18 6.34
CA SER A 42 -7.10 -5.18 6.98
C SER A 42 -8.22 -5.05 5.94
N VAL A 43 -9.25 -5.90 6.06
CA VAL A 43 -10.51 -5.80 5.31
C VAL A 43 -11.46 -4.81 5.98
N GLU A 44 -11.18 -4.41 7.22
CA GLU A 44 -11.98 -3.47 7.98
C GLU A 44 -11.99 -2.08 7.33
N GLY A 45 -13.14 -1.41 7.32
CA GLY A 45 -13.32 -0.13 6.60
C GLY A 45 -14.38 -0.13 5.51
N GLY A 46 -15.32 -1.08 5.56
CA GLY A 46 -16.54 -1.09 4.75
C GLY A 46 -16.39 -1.78 3.41
N THR A 47 -16.86 -1.14 2.33
CA THR A 47 -16.91 -1.76 0.99
C THR A 47 -15.53 -1.89 0.34
N LYS A 48 -14.56 -1.06 0.71
CA LYS A 48 -13.22 -1.05 0.11
C LYS A 48 -12.49 -2.38 0.28
N GLY A 49 -12.38 -2.87 1.53
CA GLY A 49 -11.72 -4.15 1.81
C GLY A 49 -12.45 -5.32 1.16
N LYS A 50 -13.79 -5.33 1.20
CA LYS A 50 -14.61 -6.37 0.55
C LYS A 50 -14.42 -6.40 -0.97
N ASN A 51 -14.32 -5.24 -1.61
CA ASN A 51 -14.04 -5.14 -3.05
C ASN A 51 -12.63 -5.63 -3.38
N GLU A 52 -11.65 -5.38 -2.51
CA GLU A 52 -10.28 -5.87 -2.70
C GLU A 52 -10.21 -7.41 -2.61
N VAL A 53 -10.90 -8.02 -1.63
CA VAL A 53 -11.04 -9.50 -1.57
C VAL A 53 -11.67 -10.01 -2.86
N ARG A 54 -12.80 -9.42 -3.30
CA ARG A 54 -13.47 -9.84 -4.53
C ARG A 54 -12.56 -9.73 -5.76
N PHE A 55 -11.75 -8.68 -5.84
CA PHE A 55 -10.80 -8.49 -6.94
C PHE A 55 -9.76 -9.61 -7.01
N TYR A 56 -9.13 -9.97 -5.88
CA TYR A 56 -8.18 -11.07 -5.84
C TYR A 56 -8.83 -12.43 -6.12
N GLU A 57 -10.02 -12.68 -5.59
CA GLU A 57 -10.79 -13.91 -5.87
C GLU A 57 -11.17 -14.04 -7.35
N GLU A 58 -11.55 -12.94 -8.00
CA GLU A 58 -11.85 -12.91 -9.44
C GLU A 58 -10.58 -13.15 -10.28
N LEU A 59 -9.46 -12.52 -9.89
CA LEU A 59 -8.17 -12.72 -10.55
C LEU A 59 -7.73 -14.17 -10.58
N LEU A 60 -8.02 -14.95 -9.53
CA LEU A 60 -7.69 -16.38 -9.45
C LEU A 60 -8.59 -17.25 -10.33
N LYS A 61 -9.84 -16.86 -10.56
CA LYS A 61 -10.85 -17.66 -11.28
C LYS A 61 -10.92 -17.32 -12.76
N ASN A 62 -10.58 -16.09 -13.13
CA ASN A 62 -10.79 -15.58 -14.47
C ASN A 62 -9.52 -15.72 -15.31
N GLU A 63 -9.50 -16.72 -16.19
CA GLU A 63 -8.36 -17.01 -17.08
C GLU A 63 -8.01 -15.86 -18.04
N SER A 64 -8.97 -14.99 -18.37
CA SER A 64 -8.68 -13.81 -19.20
C SER A 64 -7.77 -12.78 -18.52
N LEU A 65 -7.64 -12.86 -17.18
CA LEU A 65 -6.83 -11.95 -16.36
C LEU A 65 -5.45 -12.53 -16.00
N ILE A 66 -5.03 -13.63 -16.62
CA ILE A 66 -3.78 -14.32 -16.27
C ILE A 66 -2.54 -13.43 -16.34
N ASN A 67 -2.50 -12.47 -17.27
CA ASN A 67 -1.40 -11.52 -17.36
C ASN A 67 -1.40 -10.51 -16.21
N LEU A 68 -2.58 -10.07 -15.76
CA LEU A 68 -2.70 -9.19 -14.61
C LEU A 68 -2.30 -9.90 -13.32
N ARG A 69 -2.60 -11.21 -13.20
CA ARG A 69 -2.19 -12.04 -12.05
C ARG A 69 -0.66 -12.05 -11.84
N LYS A 70 0.13 -11.91 -12.91
CA LYS A 70 1.61 -11.86 -12.83
C LYS A 70 2.16 -10.51 -12.37
N LEU A 71 1.32 -9.46 -12.32
CA LEU A 71 1.71 -8.08 -12.02
C LEU A 71 1.23 -7.62 -10.63
N VAL A 72 0.56 -8.48 -9.88
CA VAL A 72 0.03 -8.20 -8.55
C VAL A 72 0.66 -9.14 -7.51
N PRO A 73 0.68 -8.77 -6.22
CA PRO A 73 1.08 -9.67 -5.14
C PRO A 73 0.30 -11.00 -5.18
N LEU A 74 0.98 -12.10 -4.84
CA LEU A 74 0.32 -13.39 -4.66
C LEU A 74 -0.67 -13.31 -3.50
N TYR A 75 -1.90 -13.75 -3.75
CA TYR A 75 -2.98 -13.76 -2.77
C TYR A 75 -3.18 -15.16 -2.21
N TYR A 76 -3.12 -15.27 -0.88
CA TYR A 76 -3.22 -16.54 -0.13
C TYR A 76 -4.59 -16.74 0.52
N GLY A 77 -5.55 -15.85 0.26
CA GLY A 77 -6.87 -15.89 0.88
C GLY A 77 -7.05 -14.82 1.96
N THR A 78 -8.09 -15.01 2.75
CA THR A 78 -8.36 -14.21 3.95
C THR A 78 -8.20 -15.03 5.22
N VAL A 79 -7.90 -14.33 6.31
CA VAL A 79 -7.72 -14.91 7.64
C VAL A 79 -8.41 -14.02 8.68
N ALA A 80 -9.03 -14.65 9.67
CA ALA A 80 -9.51 -13.97 10.86
C ALA A 80 -8.42 -13.99 11.93
N VAL A 81 -8.05 -12.83 12.46
CA VAL A 81 -7.06 -12.66 13.52
C VAL A 81 -7.69 -11.86 14.65
N GLN A 82 -7.48 -12.30 15.89
CA GLN A 82 -7.94 -11.58 17.06
C GLN A 82 -6.88 -10.57 17.51
N ILE A 83 -7.21 -9.27 17.44
CA ILE A 83 -6.34 -8.17 17.88
C ILE A 83 -7.09 -7.37 18.95
N ASN A 84 -6.51 -7.24 20.14
CA ASN A 84 -7.15 -6.57 21.29
C ASN A 84 -8.57 -7.08 21.58
N SER A 85 -8.76 -8.40 21.54
CA SER A 85 -10.06 -9.07 21.73
C SER A 85 -11.12 -8.75 20.66
N LEU A 86 -10.73 -8.16 19.53
CA LEU A 86 -11.59 -7.97 18.37
C LEU A 86 -11.17 -8.92 17.25
N ASP A 87 -12.11 -9.72 16.75
CA ASP A 87 -11.89 -10.54 15.57
C ASP A 87 -11.92 -9.65 14.33
N MET A 88 -10.82 -9.66 13.58
CA MET A 88 -10.63 -8.84 12.39
C MET A 88 -10.26 -9.70 11.20
N THR A 89 -10.77 -9.35 10.02
CA THR A 89 -10.43 -10.07 8.79
C THR A 89 -9.32 -9.36 8.04
N PHE A 90 -8.32 -10.14 7.60
CA PHE A 90 -7.20 -9.66 6.80
C PHE A 90 -7.11 -10.40 5.47
N ILE A 91 -6.68 -9.69 4.44
CA ILE A 91 -6.12 -10.28 3.21
C ILE A 91 -4.68 -10.68 3.50
N VAL A 92 -4.29 -11.88 3.04
CA VAL A 92 -2.91 -12.37 3.14
C VAL A 92 -2.26 -12.31 1.76
N LEU A 93 -1.19 -11.52 1.64
CA LEU A 93 -0.40 -11.33 0.42
C LEU A 93 1.06 -11.73 0.64
N ASP A 94 1.81 -11.96 -0.44
CA ASP A 94 3.27 -12.02 -0.35
C ASP A 94 3.88 -10.63 -0.11
N ASP A 95 5.05 -10.61 0.52
CA ASP A 95 5.87 -9.41 0.60
C ASP A 95 6.74 -9.31 -0.65
N ILE A 96 6.39 -8.39 -1.55
CA ILE A 96 7.14 -8.09 -2.78
C ILE A 96 8.55 -7.53 -2.54
N THR A 97 8.90 -7.19 -1.30
CA THR A 97 10.25 -6.77 -0.90
C THR A 97 11.09 -7.91 -0.32
N THR A 98 10.55 -9.13 -0.24
CA THR A 98 11.26 -10.32 0.26
C THR A 98 12.57 -10.53 -0.47
N GLY A 99 13.65 -10.74 0.30
CA GLY A 99 15.00 -10.93 -0.23
C GLY A 99 15.77 -9.63 -0.51
N MET A 100 15.12 -8.46 -0.47
CA MET A 100 15.80 -7.17 -0.59
C MET A 100 16.41 -6.76 0.75
N LYS A 101 17.72 -6.50 0.78
CA LYS A 101 18.42 -6.05 2.00
C LYS A 101 18.13 -4.59 2.36
N LYS A 102 17.99 -3.74 1.34
CA LYS A 102 17.78 -2.29 1.44
C LYS A 102 16.69 -1.88 0.43
N PRO A 103 15.42 -2.23 0.67
CA PRO A 103 14.35 -2.01 -0.30
C PRO A 103 14.06 -0.51 -0.48
N CYS A 104 14.37 0.02 -1.67
CA CYS A 104 13.82 1.29 -2.13
C CYS A 104 12.40 1.03 -2.67
N VAL A 105 11.41 1.72 -2.12
CA VAL A 105 9.98 1.47 -2.43
C VAL A 105 9.31 2.77 -2.81
N MET A 106 8.54 2.78 -3.89
CA MET A 106 7.73 3.92 -4.32
C MET A 106 6.30 3.47 -4.55
N ASP A 107 5.35 4.18 -3.94
CA ASP A 107 3.92 4.07 -4.26
C ASP A 107 3.60 5.10 -5.34
N VAL A 108 3.14 4.61 -6.49
CA VAL A 108 2.64 5.44 -7.60
C VAL A 108 1.17 5.13 -7.79
N LYS A 109 0.32 6.12 -7.50
CA LYS A 109 -1.12 6.00 -7.67
C LYS A 109 -1.51 6.41 -9.08
N ILE A 110 -2.03 5.46 -9.86
CA ILE A 110 -2.42 5.65 -11.25
C ILE A 110 -3.87 6.15 -11.35
N GLY A 111 -4.10 7.07 -12.30
CA GLY A 111 -5.40 7.64 -12.65
C GLY A 111 -5.47 9.16 -12.41
N SER A 112 -6.03 9.89 -13.38
CA SER A 112 -6.41 11.31 -13.20
C SER A 112 -7.59 11.47 -12.23
N GLN A 113 -8.41 10.42 -12.09
CA GLN A 113 -9.51 10.34 -11.13
C GLN A 113 -9.16 9.39 -9.97
N THR A 114 -9.04 9.92 -8.74
CA THR A 114 -8.68 9.15 -7.54
C THR A 114 -9.84 8.92 -6.57
N TRP A 115 -11.07 9.20 -7.00
CA TRP A 115 -12.30 8.94 -6.27
C TRP A 115 -13.16 7.91 -7.00
N GLU A 116 -13.90 7.09 -6.26
CA GLU A 116 -14.74 6.04 -6.85
C GLU A 116 -16.08 6.59 -7.39
N PRO A 117 -16.65 5.99 -8.46
CA PRO A 117 -17.98 6.32 -8.93
C PRO A 117 -19.03 6.22 -7.81
N GLY A 118 -19.93 7.20 -7.74
CA GLY A 118 -21.00 7.24 -6.73
C GLY A 118 -20.57 7.68 -5.33
N CYS A 119 -19.32 8.09 -5.11
CA CYS A 119 -18.93 8.71 -3.85
C CYS A 119 -19.58 10.10 -3.63
N SER A 120 -19.58 10.57 -2.38
CA SER A 120 -20.15 11.87 -2.03
C SER A 120 -19.40 13.03 -2.68
N GLU A 121 -20.11 14.14 -2.91
CA GLU A 121 -19.51 15.33 -3.54
C GLU A 121 -18.35 15.89 -2.71
N LYS A 122 -18.48 15.85 -1.37
CA LYS A 122 -17.39 16.18 -0.46
C LYS A 122 -16.14 15.33 -0.74
N LYS A 123 -16.30 14.02 -0.90
CA LYS A 123 -15.16 13.11 -1.14
C LYS A 123 -14.51 13.37 -2.50
N LYS A 124 -15.30 13.64 -3.55
CA LYS A 124 -14.76 14.05 -4.85
C LYS A 124 -13.90 15.30 -4.72
N ASN A 125 -14.42 16.34 -4.06
CA ASN A 125 -13.69 17.59 -3.85
C ASN A 125 -12.41 17.38 -3.05
N ASP A 126 -12.47 16.62 -1.96
CA ASP A 126 -11.31 16.30 -1.12
C ASP A 126 -10.22 15.53 -1.90
N GLU A 127 -10.60 14.59 -2.79
CA GLU A 127 -9.64 13.84 -3.61
C GLU A 127 -9.12 14.66 -4.79
N ASN A 128 -9.96 15.51 -5.40
CA ASN A 128 -9.57 16.39 -6.49
C ASN A 128 -8.51 17.41 -6.04
N ALA A 129 -8.66 17.97 -4.84
CA ALA A 129 -7.72 18.93 -4.26
C ALA A 129 -6.33 18.37 -3.91
N LYS A 130 -6.12 17.04 -4.01
CA LYS A 130 -4.84 16.39 -3.70
C LYS A 130 -4.08 16.10 -5.00
N TYR A 131 -2.77 16.37 -5.03
CA TYR A 131 -1.88 16.02 -6.14
C TYR A 131 -2.34 16.58 -7.49
N THR A 132 -2.96 17.78 -7.49
CA THR A 132 -3.64 18.36 -8.65
C THR A 132 -2.73 18.41 -9.88
N GLU A 133 -1.57 19.03 -9.75
CA GLU A 133 -0.66 19.24 -10.89
C GLU A 133 -0.16 17.91 -11.49
N CYS A 134 0.21 16.95 -10.64
CA CYS A 134 0.66 15.63 -11.09
C CYS A 134 -0.45 14.85 -11.81
N LYS A 135 -1.67 14.83 -11.25
CA LYS A 135 -2.81 14.11 -11.86
C LYS A 135 -3.23 14.73 -13.18
N GLU A 136 -3.24 16.06 -13.28
CA GLU A 136 -3.63 16.78 -14.50
C GLU A 136 -2.63 16.55 -15.63
N GLN A 137 -1.32 16.60 -15.34
CA GLN A 137 -0.30 16.46 -16.37
C GLN A 137 -0.01 15.00 -16.75
N TRP A 138 0.05 14.11 -15.75
CA TRP A 138 0.60 12.76 -15.95
C TRP A 138 -0.40 11.62 -15.69
N SER A 139 -1.60 11.94 -15.20
CA SER A 139 -2.59 10.93 -14.78
C SER A 139 -2.05 9.93 -13.74
N PHE A 140 -1.12 10.37 -12.89
CA PHE A 140 -0.72 9.66 -11.69
C PHE A 140 -0.27 10.64 -10.60
N CYS A 141 -0.07 10.15 -9.38
CA CYS A 141 0.68 10.86 -8.35
C CYS A 141 1.58 9.90 -7.55
N ILE A 142 2.48 10.47 -6.74
CA ILE A 142 3.42 9.71 -5.89
C ILE A 142 3.05 9.99 -4.42
N PRO A 143 2.21 9.17 -3.77
CA PRO A 143 1.84 9.38 -2.37
C PRO A 143 2.97 9.19 -1.37
N GLY A 144 4.05 8.51 -1.76
CA GLY A 144 5.22 8.37 -0.91
C GLY A 144 6.24 7.39 -1.48
N PHE A 145 7.49 7.55 -1.06
CA PHE A 145 8.58 6.65 -1.43
C PHE A 145 9.68 6.66 -0.37
N GLN A 146 10.56 5.67 -0.44
CA GLN A 146 11.75 5.57 0.39
C GLN A 146 12.95 5.14 -0.45
N VAL A 147 14.12 5.71 -0.14
CA VAL A 147 15.37 5.41 -0.84
C VAL A 147 16.46 5.16 0.19
N TYR A 148 17.24 4.10 0.00
CA TYR A 148 18.47 3.88 0.73
C TYR A 148 19.63 4.52 -0.02
N ASP A 149 20.39 5.37 0.66
CA ASP A 149 21.69 5.80 0.17
C ASP A 149 22.68 4.64 0.30
N LEU A 150 23.07 4.07 -0.83
CA LEU A 150 24.02 2.95 -0.87
C LEU A 150 25.48 3.41 -0.81
N LEU A 151 25.75 4.68 -1.15
CA LEU A 151 27.09 5.27 -1.15
C LEU A 151 27.48 5.71 0.26
N ASN A 152 26.49 6.08 1.08
CA ASN A 152 26.71 6.42 2.48
C ASN A 152 26.43 5.23 3.40
N SER A 153 27.46 4.42 3.66
CA SER A 153 27.38 3.24 4.54
C SER A 153 26.99 3.57 5.99
N ASN A 154 27.06 4.83 6.41
CA ASN A 154 26.67 5.26 7.75
C ASN A 154 25.14 5.41 7.91
N VAL A 155 24.40 5.40 6.80
CA VAL A 155 22.94 5.54 6.81
C VAL A 155 22.31 4.15 6.86
N ALA A 156 21.90 3.75 8.07
CA ALA A 156 21.24 2.47 8.32
C ALA A 156 19.75 2.46 7.93
N GLN A 157 19.12 3.63 7.81
CA GLN A 157 17.68 3.80 7.57
C GLN A 157 17.44 4.54 6.25
N PRO A 158 16.37 4.22 5.51
CA PRO A 158 16.09 4.90 4.26
C PRO A 158 15.60 6.33 4.51
N GLN A 159 15.88 7.23 3.58
CA GLN A 159 15.21 8.51 3.52
C GLN A 159 13.77 8.27 3.06
N LYS A 160 12.79 8.73 3.85
CA LYS A 160 11.36 8.56 3.56
C LYS A 160 10.73 9.89 3.17
N TYR A 161 9.94 9.86 2.11
CA TYR A 161 9.16 10.99 1.59
C TYR A 161 7.70 10.61 1.64
N ASP A 162 6.89 11.42 2.31
CA ASP A 162 5.50 11.08 2.64
C ASP A 162 4.49 11.75 1.70
N LYS A 163 3.22 11.60 2.05
CA LYS A 163 2.09 12.20 1.32
C LYS A 163 2.14 13.73 1.26
N GLU A 164 2.74 14.40 2.23
CA GLU A 164 2.81 15.87 2.21
C GLU A 164 3.90 16.31 1.24
N PHE A 165 5.03 15.60 1.19
CA PHE A 165 6.01 15.75 0.11
C PHE A 165 5.35 15.50 -1.25
N GLY A 166 4.65 14.37 -1.41
CA GLY A 166 3.97 14.02 -2.67
C GLY A 166 2.96 15.05 -3.16
N LYS A 167 2.18 15.66 -2.24
CA LYS A 167 1.23 16.73 -2.59
C LYS A 167 1.90 18.03 -3.01
N SER A 168 3.14 18.26 -2.60
CA SER A 168 3.93 19.45 -2.94
C SER A 168 4.67 19.33 -4.29
N LEU A 169 4.57 18.17 -4.95
CA LEU A 169 5.19 17.93 -6.24
C LEU A 169 4.46 18.68 -7.34
N ASP A 170 5.22 19.56 -8.01
CA ASP A 170 4.88 20.11 -9.31
C ASP A 170 5.42 19.19 -10.43
N PRO A 171 4.98 19.37 -11.69
CA PRO A 171 5.37 18.48 -12.77
C PRO A 171 6.86 18.50 -13.11
N GLY A 172 7.58 19.60 -12.83
CA GLY A 172 9.02 19.69 -13.03
C GLY A 172 9.80 18.83 -12.03
N LYS A 173 9.30 18.70 -10.79
CA LYS A 173 9.91 17.90 -9.73
C LYS A 173 9.63 16.40 -9.85
N VAL A 174 8.63 15.98 -10.61
CA VAL A 174 8.34 14.54 -10.78
C VAL A 174 9.53 13.80 -11.40
N ILE A 175 10.22 14.41 -12.36
CA ILE A 175 11.42 13.82 -12.98
C ILE A 175 12.52 13.64 -11.93
N SER A 176 12.81 14.66 -11.12
CA SER A 176 13.85 14.57 -10.09
C SER A 176 13.50 13.58 -8.98
N VAL A 177 12.22 13.31 -8.72
CA VAL A 177 11.80 12.23 -7.81
C VAL A 177 12.19 10.86 -8.37
N PHE A 178 11.99 10.62 -9.67
CA PHE A 178 12.45 9.38 -10.30
C PHE A 178 13.98 9.28 -10.34
N GLU A 179 14.70 10.38 -10.61
CA GLU A 179 16.17 10.43 -10.53
C GLU A 179 16.70 10.17 -9.12
N THR A 180 15.97 10.60 -8.10
CA THR A 180 16.32 10.30 -6.70
C THR A 180 16.08 8.83 -6.36
N PHE A 181 15.12 8.18 -7.00
CA PHE A 181 14.71 6.81 -6.69
C PHE A 181 15.58 5.74 -7.38
N LEU A 182 16.12 6.04 -8.57
CA LEU A 182 16.89 5.13 -9.42
C LEU A 182 18.40 5.27 -9.21
#